data_AF-A0A3D2RH09-F1
#
_entry.id   AF-A0A3D2RH09-F1
#
_cell.length_a   1.000
_cell.length_b   1.000
_cell.length_c   1.000
_cell.angle_alpha   90.00
_cell.angle_beta   90.00
_cell.angle_gamma   90.00
#
_symmetry.space_group_name_H-M   'P 1'
#
loop_
_entity.id
_entity.type
_entity.pdbx_description
1 polymer ?
#
loop_
_entity_poly.entity_id
_entity_poly.type
_entity_poly.pdbx_seq_one_letter_code
_entity_poly.pdbx_strand_id
1 'polypeptide(L)'
;MPAIQAFGFREAAADTVFDDGIRLRVVSEDPEANPIDIIACVLSDSDGVRLCATAGGFWSDGLSLTEFSERLGSAVEAERQVYRAYRAGRVKEADWQGKFRMFWKVMIRCREIQRLATTAVLPRVGSMRSLGEGAIRATSWT
;
A
#
# COMPACT_ATOMS: atom_id res chain seq x y z
N MET A 1 12.43 10.99 3.81
CA MET A 1 11.35 10.00 3.85
C MET A 1 10.04 10.74 3.99
N PRO A 2 9.03 10.47 3.14
CA PRO A 2 7.71 11.10 3.24
C PRO A 2 7.09 10.84 4.61
N ALA A 3 6.58 11.87 5.28
CA ALA A 3 6.04 11.71 6.62
C ALA A 3 4.62 11.18 6.55
N ILE A 4 4.26 10.27 7.44
CA ILE A 4 2.92 9.68 7.48
C ILE A 4 2.04 10.53 8.38
N GLN A 5 0.96 11.05 7.81
CA GLN A 5 -0.07 11.79 8.52
C GLN A 5 -1.07 10.85 9.20
N ALA A 6 -1.50 9.79 8.50
CA ALA A 6 -2.45 8.81 9.00
C ALA A 6 -2.31 7.47 8.27
N PHE A 7 -2.70 6.38 8.91
CA PHE A 7 -2.80 5.06 8.27
C PHE A 7 -3.80 4.16 8.98
N GLY A 8 -4.23 3.09 8.31
CA GLY A 8 -5.12 2.07 8.86
C GLY A 8 -5.80 1.25 7.77
N PHE A 9 -6.70 0.35 8.16
CA PHE A 9 -7.50 -0.41 7.20
C PHE A 9 -8.89 0.22 7.03
N ARG A 10 -9.25 0.59 5.80
CA ARG A 10 -10.52 1.27 5.46
C ARG A 10 -10.93 0.88 4.05
N GLU A 11 -12.23 0.81 3.77
CA GLU A 11 -12.74 0.56 2.41
C GLU A 11 -12.10 -0.68 1.75
N ALA A 12 -11.93 -1.76 2.53
CA ALA A 12 -11.27 -3.00 2.10
C ALA A 12 -9.80 -2.86 1.65
N ALA A 13 -9.14 -1.74 1.97
CA ALA A 13 -7.75 -1.47 1.63
C ALA A 13 -6.92 -1.07 2.85
N ALA A 14 -5.61 -1.32 2.79
CA ALA A 14 -4.66 -0.68 3.68
C ALA A 14 -4.34 0.71 3.14
N ASP A 15 -4.76 1.73 3.86
CA ASP A 15 -4.61 3.13 3.49
C ASP A 15 -3.51 3.78 4.33
N THR A 16 -2.64 4.53 3.66
CA THR A 16 -1.64 5.42 4.27
C THR A 16 -1.70 6.78 3.58
N VAL A 17 -1.86 7.84 4.36
CA VAL A 17 -1.88 9.23 3.90
C VAL A 17 -0.58 9.89 4.35
N PHE A 18 0.13 10.47 3.39
CA PHE A 18 1.36 11.23 3.61
C PHE A 18 1.04 12.71 3.81
N ASP A 19 1.97 13.43 4.45
CA ASP A 19 1.85 14.86 4.76
C ASP A 19 1.79 15.77 3.54
N ASP A 20 2.33 15.31 2.41
CA ASP A 20 2.26 15.96 1.10
C ASP A 20 0.93 15.75 0.36
N GLY A 21 -0.04 15.07 0.98
CA GLY A 21 -1.36 14.80 0.40
C GLY A 21 -1.42 13.57 -0.49
N ILE A 22 -0.30 12.89 -0.75
CA ILE A 22 -0.30 11.60 -1.46
C ILE A 22 -0.91 10.53 -0.55
N ARG A 23 -1.72 9.65 -1.15
CA ARG A 23 -2.30 8.48 -0.52
C ARG A 23 -1.72 7.22 -1.15
N LEU A 24 -1.22 6.32 -0.33
CA LEU A 24 -0.94 4.93 -0.70
C LEU A 24 -2.13 4.07 -0.28
N ARG A 25 -2.72 3.38 -1.25
CA ARG A 25 -3.71 2.32 -1.02
C ARG A 25 -3.13 0.98 -1.45
N VAL A 26 -3.27 -0.04 -0.61
CA VAL A 26 -2.95 -1.42 -0.96
C VAL A 26 -4.23 -2.24 -0.91
N VAL A 27 -4.57 -2.84 -2.04
CA VAL A 27 -5.78 -3.63 -2.22
C VAL A 27 -5.42 -5.11 -2.26
N SER A 28 -6.11 -5.93 -1.47
CA SER A 28 -6.03 -7.39 -1.51
C SER A 28 -7.28 -7.99 -2.13
N GLU A 29 -7.16 -9.16 -2.75
CA GLU A 29 -8.27 -9.86 -3.42
C GLU A 29 -9.37 -10.32 -2.46
N ASP A 30 -8.96 -10.87 -1.32
CA ASP A 30 -9.88 -11.23 -0.25
C ASP A 30 -9.47 -10.51 1.05
N PRO A 31 -10.10 -9.37 1.37
CA PRO A 31 -9.81 -8.66 2.60
C PRO A 31 -10.25 -9.42 3.86
N GLU A 32 -11.15 -10.40 3.77
CA GLU A 32 -11.72 -11.07 4.95
C GLU A 32 -11.11 -12.45 5.22
N ALA A 33 -10.85 -13.26 4.19
CA ALA A 33 -10.36 -14.63 4.38
C ALA A 33 -8.84 -14.69 4.59
N ASN A 34 -8.07 -14.03 3.72
CA ASN A 34 -6.61 -13.98 3.83
C ASN A 34 -6.06 -13.00 2.77
N PRO A 35 -5.42 -11.87 3.15
CA PRO A 35 -4.87 -10.94 2.18
C PRO A 35 -3.54 -11.46 1.61
N ILE A 36 -3.54 -12.67 1.05
CA ILE A 36 -2.37 -13.27 0.41
C ILE A 36 -2.10 -12.55 -0.90
N ASP A 37 -3.17 -12.29 -1.66
CA ASP A 37 -3.05 -11.80 -3.03
C ASP A 37 -3.25 -10.29 -3.05
N ILE A 38 -2.13 -9.55 -3.04
CA ILE A 38 -2.12 -8.11 -3.26
C ILE A 38 -2.42 -7.85 -4.73
N ILE A 39 -3.59 -7.28 -4.98
CA ILE A 39 -4.05 -6.93 -6.32
C ILE A 39 -3.23 -5.78 -6.88
N ALA A 40 -3.08 -4.71 -6.10
CA ALA A 40 -2.33 -3.53 -6.50
C ALA A 40 -1.95 -2.66 -5.30
N CYS A 41 -0.86 -1.91 -5.48
CA CYS A 41 -0.50 -0.76 -4.67
C CYS A 41 -0.69 0.50 -5.53
N VAL A 42 -1.48 1.44 -5.04
CA VAL A 42 -1.86 2.65 -5.78
C VAL A 42 -1.39 3.88 -5.00
N LEU A 43 -0.65 4.77 -5.66
CA LEU A 43 -0.39 6.13 -5.20
C LEU A 43 -1.32 7.08 -5.94
N SER A 44 -2.07 7.88 -5.19
CA SER A 44 -2.95 8.91 -5.71
C SER A 44 -2.84 10.20 -4.92
N ASP A 45 -3.24 11.32 -5.51
CA ASP A 45 -3.45 12.60 -4.85
C ASP A 45 -4.81 13.18 -5.24
N SER A 46 -5.02 14.49 -5.07
CA SER A 46 -6.29 15.17 -5.42
C SER A 46 -6.63 15.14 -6.90
N ASP A 47 -5.63 14.97 -7.77
CA ASP A 47 -5.83 15.05 -9.22
C ASP A 47 -5.99 13.65 -9.84
N GLY A 48 -5.79 12.59 -9.05
CA GLY A 48 -6.05 11.21 -9.42
C GLY A 48 -4.88 10.28 -9.14
N VAL A 49 -4.82 9.17 -9.89
CA VAL A 49 -3.81 8.13 -9.73
C VAL A 49 -2.50 8.56 -10.38
N ARG A 50 -1.43 8.57 -9.59
CA ARG A 50 -0.07 8.92 -10.04
C ARG A 50 0.77 7.68 -10.34
N LEU A 51 0.53 6.59 -9.63
CA LEU A 51 1.24 5.33 -9.86
C LEU A 51 0.40 4.15 -9.41
N CYS A 52 0.41 3.09 -10.19
CA CYS A 52 -0.17 1.81 -9.82
C CYS A 52 0.85 0.71 -10.07
N ALA A 53 1.10 -0.14 -9.07
CA ALA A 53 2.01 -1.27 -9.16
C ALA A 53 1.28 -2.56 -8.78
N THR A 54 1.56 -3.63 -9.51
CA THR A 54 1.14 -5.01 -9.20
C THR A 54 2.38 -5.89 -9.09
N ALA A 55 2.20 -7.19 -8.80
CA ALA A 55 3.31 -8.14 -8.85
C ALA A 55 3.93 -8.28 -10.27
N GLY A 56 3.17 -7.94 -11.33
CA GLY A 56 3.58 -8.12 -12.72
C GLY A 56 4.18 -6.88 -13.39
N GLY A 57 4.07 -5.70 -12.79
CA GLY A 57 4.59 -4.46 -13.38
C GLY A 57 4.05 -3.20 -12.72
N PHE A 58 4.42 -2.05 -13.25
CA PHE A 58 3.90 -0.77 -12.78
C PHE A 58 3.58 0.20 -13.93
N TRP A 59 2.60 1.05 -13.69
CA TRP A 59 2.27 2.20 -14.51
C TRP A 59 2.44 3.46 -13.67
N SER A 60 2.90 4.55 -14.27
CA SER A 60 2.97 5.84 -13.57
C SER A 60 2.81 7.03 -14.49
N ASP A 61 2.10 8.03 -13.96
CA ASP A 61 1.98 9.40 -14.43
C ASP A 61 2.78 10.34 -13.51
N GLY A 62 4.07 10.48 -13.81
CA GLY A 62 4.94 11.47 -13.15
C GLY A 62 5.68 11.03 -11.89
N LEU A 63 5.41 9.84 -11.33
CA LEU A 63 6.16 9.29 -10.20
C LEU A 63 7.17 8.22 -10.63
N SER A 64 8.30 8.18 -9.94
CA SER A 64 9.29 7.14 -10.11
C SER A 64 8.98 5.89 -9.27
N LEU A 65 9.52 4.74 -9.70
CA LEU A 65 9.46 3.51 -8.92
C LEU A 65 10.24 3.65 -7.59
N THR A 66 11.24 4.53 -7.54
CA THR A 66 11.98 4.88 -6.32
C THR A 66 11.07 5.60 -5.33
N GLU A 67 10.33 6.63 -5.75
CA GLU A 67 9.38 7.33 -4.89
C GLU A 67 8.28 6.40 -4.38
N PHE A 68 7.81 5.48 -5.24
CA PHE A 68 6.90 4.42 -4.81
C PHE A 68 7.50 3.52 -3.72
N SER A 69 8.74 3.05 -3.92
CA SER A 69 9.41 2.20 -2.94
C SER A 69 9.63 2.92 -1.60
N GLU A 70 9.98 4.20 -1.61
CA GLU A 70 10.16 5.01 -0.40
C GLU A 70 8.84 5.18 0.38
N ARG A 71 7.74 5.44 -0.32
CA ARG A 71 6.40 5.57 0.29
C ARG A 71 5.91 4.25 0.85
N LEU A 72 6.00 3.18 0.06
CA LEU A 72 5.65 1.83 0.51
C LEU A 72 6.49 1.41 1.71
N GLY A 73 7.78 1.72 1.71
CA GLY A 73 8.68 1.45 2.82
C GLY A 73 8.36 2.22 4.09
N SER A 74 7.99 3.49 3.96
CA SER A 74 7.57 4.31 5.10
C SER A 74 6.31 3.72 5.73
N ALA A 75 5.34 3.28 4.92
CA ALA A 75 4.10 2.65 5.39
C ALA A 75 4.37 1.28 6.07
N VAL A 76 5.28 0.47 5.52
CA VAL A 76 5.74 -0.79 6.15
C VAL A 76 6.41 -0.52 7.49
N GLU A 77 7.22 0.52 7.61
CA GLU A 77 7.87 0.84 8.88
C GLU A 77 6.88 1.38 9.93
N ALA A 78 5.87 2.15 9.52
CA ALA A 78 4.78 2.55 10.42
C ALA A 78 4.00 1.34 10.96
N GLU A 79 3.71 0.34 10.12
CA GLU A 79 3.14 -0.93 10.56
C GLU A 79 4.00 -1.59 11.65
N ARG A 80 5.32 -1.70 11.41
CA ARG A 80 6.26 -2.33 12.35
C ARG A 80 6.28 -1.61 13.69
N GLN A 81 6.23 -0.28 13.69
CA GLN A 81 6.19 0.50 14.92
C GLN A 81 4.93 0.23 15.72
N VAL A 82 3.76 0.16 15.08
CA VAL A 82 2.50 -0.20 15.76
C VAL A 82 2.54 -1.62 16.29
N TYR A 83 3.03 -2.58 15.51
CA TYR A 83 3.15 -3.96 15.98
C TYR A 83 4.09 -4.07 17.19
N ARG A 84 5.24 -3.38 17.17
CA ARG A 84 6.15 -3.30 18.33
C ARG A 84 5.48 -2.67 19.54
N ALA A 85 4.72 -1.59 19.36
CA ALA A 85 3.98 -0.93 20.43
C ALA A 85 2.91 -1.85 21.05
N TYR A 86 2.19 -2.61 20.21
CA TYR A 86 1.25 -3.64 20.65
C TYR A 86 1.94 -4.75 21.45
N ARG A 87 3.06 -5.30 20.94
CA ARG A 87 3.86 -6.30 21.65
C ARG A 87 4.45 -5.79 22.97
N ALA A 88 4.69 -4.49 23.09
CA ALA A 88 5.12 -3.83 24.30
C ALA A 88 3.97 -3.43 25.25
N GLY A 89 2.72 -3.82 24.94
CA GLY A 89 1.54 -3.51 25.77
C GLY A 89 1.08 -2.05 25.71
N ARG A 90 1.59 -1.24 24.78
CA ARG A 90 1.22 0.18 24.61
C ARG A 90 -0.02 0.38 23.73
N VAL A 91 -0.45 -0.66 23.02
CA VAL A 91 -1.70 -0.71 22.25
C VAL A 91 -2.59 -1.78 22.86
N LYS A 92 -3.86 -1.46 23.12
CA LYS A 92 -4.83 -2.41 23.68
C LYS A 92 -5.26 -3.43 22.63
N GLU A 93 -5.63 -4.63 23.07
CA GLU A 93 -6.10 -5.70 22.18
C GLU A 93 -7.29 -5.26 21.31
N ALA A 94 -8.27 -4.55 21.89
CA ALA A 94 -9.42 -4.05 21.14
C ALA A 94 -9.02 -3.06 20.02
N ASP A 95 -8.06 -2.16 20.30
CA ASP A 95 -7.54 -1.24 19.30
C ASP A 95 -6.72 -1.97 18.23
N TRP A 96 -5.92 -2.97 18.63
CA TRP A 96 -5.20 -3.82 17.69
C TRP A 96 -6.15 -4.53 16.72
N GLN A 97 -7.16 -5.22 17.25
CA GLN A 97 -8.13 -5.96 16.45
C GLN A 97 -8.97 -5.05 15.56
N GLY A 98 -9.46 -3.92 16.10
CA GLY A 98 -10.38 -3.04 15.39
C GLY A 98 -9.74 -2.07 14.40
N LYS A 99 -8.47 -1.68 14.60
CA LYS A 99 -7.84 -0.61 13.80
C LYS A 99 -6.63 -1.05 12.99
N PHE A 100 -5.83 -1.98 13.52
CA PHE A 100 -4.47 -2.20 13.02
C PHE A 100 -4.22 -3.60 12.48
N ARG A 101 -4.95 -4.62 12.93
CA ARG A 101 -4.72 -6.02 12.57
C ARG A 101 -4.82 -6.25 11.06
N MET A 102 -5.83 -5.69 10.41
CA MET A 102 -5.99 -5.85 8.97
C MET A 102 -4.95 -5.07 8.17
N PHE A 103 -4.66 -3.83 8.59
CA PHE A 103 -3.57 -3.04 8.02
C PHE A 103 -2.25 -3.80 8.10
N TRP A 104 -1.95 -4.38 9.26
CA TRP A 104 -0.77 -5.22 9.49
C TRP A 104 -0.71 -6.43 8.54
N LYS A 105 -1.82 -7.19 8.44
CA LYS A 105 -1.89 -8.38 7.58
C LYS A 105 -1.64 -8.06 6.11
N VAL A 106 -2.07 -6.89 5.63
CA VAL A 106 -1.85 -6.45 4.24
C VAL A 106 -0.42 -5.94 4.07
N MET A 107 0.02 -5.01 4.92
CA MET A 107 1.32 -4.34 4.77
C MET A 107 2.52 -5.28 4.91
N ILE A 108 2.42 -6.36 5.70
CA ILE A 108 3.48 -7.37 5.77
C ILE A 108 3.74 -8.06 4.42
N ARG A 109 2.71 -8.19 3.57
CA ARG A 109 2.81 -8.79 2.23
C ARG A 109 3.39 -7.84 1.20
N CYS A 110 3.17 -6.53 1.37
CA CYS A 110 3.77 -5.50 0.52
C CYS A 110 5.31 -5.45 0.58
N ARG A 111 5.93 -6.09 1.58
CA ARG A 111 7.39 -6.14 1.71
C ARG A 111 8.06 -6.76 0.49
N GLU A 112 7.43 -7.73 -0.14
CA GLU A 112 7.95 -8.32 -1.38
C GLU A 112 7.87 -7.34 -2.55
N ILE A 113 6.72 -6.66 -2.71
CA ILE A 113 6.54 -5.61 -3.72
C ILE A 113 7.55 -4.47 -3.50
N GLN A 114 7.77 -4.06 -2.26
CA GLN A 114 8.77 -3.07 -1.89
C GLN A 114 10.19 -3.53 -2.27
N ARG A 115 10.53 -4.79 -2.00
CA ARG A 115 11.81 -5.38 -2.40
C ARG A 115 11.99 -5.33 -3.92
N LEU A 116 10.97 -5.78 -4.66
CA LEU A 116 10.96 -5.80 -6.13
C LEU A 116 11.07 -4.39 -6.74
N ALA A 117 10.38 -3.41 -6.15
CA ALA A 117 10.43 -2.01 -6.53
C ALA A 117 11.82 -1.40 -6.28
N THR A 118 12.45 -1.71 -5.15
CA THR A 118 13.82 -1.27 -4.83
C THR A 118 14.84 -1.81 -5.82
N THR A 119 14.65 -3.05 -6.28
CA THR A 119 15.57 -3.69 -7.25
C THR A 119 15.24 -3.36 -8.71
N ALA A 120 14.28 -2.47 -8.98
CA ALA A 120 13.80 -2.08 -10.31
C ALA A 120 13.33 -3.24 -11.21
N VAL A 121 12.86 -4.34 -10.63
CA VAL A 121 12.50 -5.56 -11.38
C VAL A 121 11.09 -5.47 -11.99
N LEU A 122 10.23 -4.58 -11.48
CA LEU A 122 8.88 -4.40 -12.02
C LEU A 122 8.97 -3.68 -13.38
N PRO A 123 8.51 -4.30 -14.49
CA PRO A 123 8.54 -3.64 -15.79
C PRO A 123 7.57 -2.46 -15.80
N ARG A 124 8.00 -1.33 -16.38
CA ARG A 124 7.11 -0.21 -16.66
C ARG A 124 6.20 -0.57 -17.84
N VAL A 125 4.90 -0.33 -17.68
CA VAL A 125 3.92 -0.49 -18.77
C VAL A 125 3.37 0.87 -19.23
N GLY A 126 2.89 0.91 -20.47
CA GLY A 126 2.40 2.16 -21.08
C GLY A 126 1.02 2.61 -20.57
N SER A 127 0.21 1.72 -19.97
CA SER A 127 -1.14 2.05 -19.49
C SER A 127 -1.57 1.19 -18.31
N MET A 128 -2.53 1.68 -17.51
CA MET A 128 -3.12 0.89 -16.42
C MET A 128 -3.83 -0.39 -16.93
N ARG A 129 -4.42 -0.38 -18.13
CA ARG A 129 -5.05 -1.59 -18.71
C ARG A 129 -4.04 -2.72 -18.90
N SER A 130 -2.79 -2.38 -19.19
CA SER A 130 -1.70 -3.35 -19.35
C SER A 130 -1.30 -4.05 -18.05
N LEU A 131 -1.69 -3.52 -16.88
CA LEU A 131 -1.49 -4.17 -15.58
C LEU A 131 -2.56 -5.22 -15.26
N GLY A 132 -3.68 -5.23 -16.00
CA GLY A 132 -4.78 -6.17 -15.82
C GLY A 132 -5.94 -5.67 -14.96
N GLU A 133 -7.00 -6.48 -14.88
CA GLU A 133 -8.28 -6.14 -14.23
C GLU A 133 -8.15 -5.83 -12.74
N GLY A 134 -7.14 -6.40 -12.07
CA GLY A 134 -6.83 -6.11 -10.69
C GLY A 134 -6.48 -4.64 -10.45
N ALA A 135 -5.55 -4.10 -11.24
CA ALA A 135 -5.17 -2.68 -11.17
C ALA A 135 -6.32 -1.74 -11.52
N ILE A 136 -7.15 -2.11 -12.50
CA ILE A 136 -8.35 -1.34 -12.87
C ILE A 136 -9.33 -1.30 -11.70
N ARG A 137 -9.62 -2.46 -11.10
CA ARG A 137 -10.47 -2.51 -9.90
C ARG A 137 -9.89 -1.70 -8.77
N ALA A 138 -8.59 -1.75 -8.51
CA ALA A 138 -7.99 -0.98 -7.40
C ALA A 138 -8.08 0.54 -7.59
N THR A 139 -8.18 1.00 -8.84
CA THR A 139 -8.22 2.43 -9.19
C THR A 139 -9.64 2.98 -9.34
N SER A 140 -10.67 2.15 -9.43
CA SER A 140 -12.07 2.61 -9.52
C SER A 140 -12.64 3.19 -8.21
N TRP A 141 -11.84 3.30 -7.15
CA TRP A 141 -12.23 3.76 -5.82
C TRP A 141 -11.67 5.15 -5.46
N THR A 142 -10.99 5.81 -6.42
CA THR A 142 -10.59 7.22 -6.31
C THR A 142 -11.71 8.11 -6.82
#